data_AF-A0A146LKJ1-F1
#
_entry.id   AF-A0A146LKJ1-F1
#
_cell.length_a   1.000
_cell.length_b   1.000
_cell.length_c   1.000
_cell.angle_alpha   90.00
_cell.angle_beta   90.00
_cell.angle_gamma   90.00
#
_symmetry.space_group_name_H-M   'P 1'
#
loop_
_entity.id
_entity.type
_entity.pdbx_description
1 polymer ?
#
loop_
_entity_poly.entity_id
_entity_poly.type
_entity_poly.pdbx_seq_one_letter_code
_entity_poly.pdbx_strand_id
1 'polypeptide(L)'
;SLSSSVRLLLRPKMTNEGLPIVDVREIKILEHLNDQQASKIKSVHVYGLFTGSALYTTSEDEVYLAGRDSLVEYSGSATSLKKSRLIPELSGKSVEKVVVGIHFGAALT
;
A
#
# COMPACT_ATOMS: atom_id res chain seq x y z
N SER A 1 29.83 -34.70 -27.48
CA SER A 1 30.17 -33.75 -26.42
C SER A 1 29.37 -32.47 -26.66
N LEU A 2 28.25 -32.30 -25.97
CA LEU A 2 27.40 -31.11 -26.09
C LEU A 2 27.77 -30.16 -24.95
N SER A 3 28.54 -29.12 -25.28
CA SER A 3 28.88 -28.05 -24.35
C SER A 3 27.65 -27.18 -24.14
N SER A 4 26.97 -27.35 -23.00
CA SER A 4 25.86 -26.51 -22.59
C SER A 4 26.42 -25.19 -22.04
N SER A 5 26.44 -24.15 -22.87
CA SER A 5 26.76 -22.78 -22.44
C SER A 5 25.64 -22.25 -21.54
N VAL A 6 25.85 -22.33 -20.22
CA VAL A 6 25.02 -21.63 -19.23
C VAL A 6 25.24 -20.13 -19.41
N ARG A 7 24.25 -19.42 -19.95
CA ARG A 7 24.24 -17.95 -19.92
C ARG A 7 23.89 -17.51 -18.51
N LEU A 8 24.89 -17.09 -17.75
CA LEU A 8 24.69 -16.29 -16.55
C LEU A 8 23.95 -15.00 -16.95
N LEU A 9 22.67 -14.91 -16.60
CA LEU A 9 21.96 -13.63 -16.62
C LEU A 9 22.66 -12.73 -15.61
N LEU A 10 23.38 -11.73 -16.11
CA LEU A 10 23.95 -10.67 -15.29
C LEU A 10 22.82 -10.06 -14.47
N ARG A 11 22.92 -10.14 -13.14
CA ARG A 11 21.97 -9.43 -12.26
C ARG A 11 22.05 -7.95 -12.62
N PRO A 12 20.91 -7.27 -12.86
CA PRO A 12 20.90 -5.83 -13.06
C PRO A 12 21.68 -5.17 -11.91
N LYS A 13 22.63 -4.31 -12.26
CA LYS A 13 23.34 -3.50 -11.27
C LYS A 13 22.30 -2.58 -10.65
N MET A 14 21.89 -2.87 -9.41
CA MET A 14 21.01 -1.99 -8.64
C MET A 14 21.74 -0.65 -8.48
N THR A 15 21.28 0.37 -9.18
CA THR A 15 21.69 1.75 -8.92
C THR A 15 20.90 2.26 -7.72
N ASN A 16 21.51 3.13 -6.91
CA ASN A 16 20.79 3.86 -5.86
C ASN A 16 19.88 4.97 -6.45
N GLU A 17 19.86 5.10 -7.79
CA GLU A 17 18.91 5.93 -8.53
C GLU A 17 17.57 5.20 -8.57
N GLY A 18 16.91 5.15 -7.41
CA GLY A 18 15.49 4.79 -7.33
C GLY A 18 14.63 5.90 -7.94
N LEU A 19 13.36 5.60 -8.20
CA LEU A 19 12.39 6.65 -8.47
C LEU A 19 12.30 7.55 -7.23
N PRO A 20 12.23 8.88 -7.39
CA PRO A 20 11.99 9.77 -6.27
C PRO A 20 10.74 9.31 -5.53
N ILE A 21 10.82 9.28 -4.20
CA ILE A 21 9.65 9.02 -3.37
C ILE A 21 8.75 10.25 -3.54
N VAL A 22 7.75 10.08 -4.41
CA VAL A 22 6.69 11.07 -4.59
C VAL A 22 5.95 11.21 -3.27
N ASP A 23 5.62 12.45 -2.92
CA ASP A 23 4.86 12.72 -1.71
C ASP A 23 3.57 11.91 -1.75
N VAL A 24 3.31 11.10 -0.72
CA VAL A 24 2.11 10.26 -0.63
C VAL A 24 0.82 11.07 -0.74
N ARG A 25 0.87 12.37 -0.46
CA ARG A 25 -0.26 13.29 -0.60
C ARG A 25 -0.60 13.65 -2.04
N GLU A 26 0.28 13.35 -3.00
CA GLU A 26 -0.08 13.39 -4.44
C GLU A 26 -1.11 12.30 -4.78
N ILE A 27 -1.24 11.27 -3.94
CA ILE A 27 -2.36 10.35 -3.99
C ILE A 27 -3.58 11.08 -3.42
N LYS A 28 -4.52 11.44 -4.29
CA LYS A 28 -5.72 12.25 -3.94
C LYS A 28 -6.48 11.77 -2.69
N ILE A 29 -6.53 10.46 -2.43
CA ILE A 29 -7.20 9.87 -1.26
C ILE A 29 -6.49 10.18 0.07
N LEU A 30 -5.22 10.60 -0.01
CA LEU A 30 -4.34 10.92 1.10
C LEU A 30 -3.97 12.41 1.16
N GLU A 31 -4.54 13.26 0.28
CA GLU A 31 -4.23 14.69 0.21
C GLU A 31 -4.57 15.44 1.53
N HIS A 32 -5.46 14.87 2.35
CA HIS A 32 -5.86 15.41 3.65
C HIS A 32 -4.82 15.22 4.76
N LEU A 33 -3.76 14.42 4.54
CA LEU A 33 -2.72 14.19 5.52
C LEU A 33 -1.80 15.42 5.65
N ASN A 34 -1.44 15.77 6.88
CA ASN A 34 -0.42 16.79 7.12
C ASN A 34 1.01 16.21 7.01
N ASP A 35 2.02 17.07 7.05
CA ASP A 35 3.44 16.66 6.94
C ASP A 35 3.83 15.61 7.99
N GLN A 36 3.36 15.77 9.23
CA GLN A 36 3.67 14.85 10.33
C GLN A 36 3.05 13.47 10.13
N GLN A 37 1.84 13.41 9.57
CA GLN A 37 1.17 12.14 9.27
C GLN A 37 1.79 11.47 8.04
N ALA A 38 2.01 12.23 6.96
CA ALA A 38 2.58 11.74 5.72
C ALA A 38 4.00 11.20 5.91
N SER A 39 4.84 11.89 6.70
CA SER A 39 6.23 11.46 6.98
C SER A 39 6.35 10.14 7.74
N LYS A 40 5.29 9.70 8.43
CA LYS A 40 5.26 8.39 9.10
C LYS A 40 4.90 7.24 8.18
N ILE A 41 4.40 7.49 6.97
CA ILE A 41 3.92 6.42 6.07
C ILE A 41 5.11 5.64 5.50
N LYS A 42 5.09 4.32 5.72
CA LYS A 42 6.10 3.37 5.22
C LYS A 42 5.68 2.73 3.90
N SER A 43 4.39 2.42 3.76
CA SER A 43 3.85 1.78 2.57
C SER A 43 2.41 2.20 2.32
N VAL A 44 1.99 2.22 1.05
CA VAL A 44 0.62 2.51 0.63
C VAL A 44 0.20 1.48 -0.42
N HIS A 45 -0.99 0.92 -0.24
CA HIS A 45 -1.67 0.08 -1.22
C HIS A 45 -2.98 0.76 -1.63
N VAL A 46 -3.03 1.25 -2.87
CA VAL A 46 -4.23 1.90 -3.44
C VAL A 46 -5.03 0.87 -4.24
N TYR A 47 -6.34 0.84 -4.04
CA TYR A 47 -7.26 -0.11 -4.70
C TYR A 47 -8.64 0.51 -4.94
N GLY A 48 -9.48 -0.19 -5.71
CA GLY A 48 -10.87 0.19 -5.98
C GLY A 48 -11.04 1.13 -7.17
N LEU A 49 -12.11 0.92 -7.93
CA LEU A 49 -12.45 1.71 -9.11
C LEU A 49 -13.03 3.10 -8.76
N PHE A 50 -12.63 4.12 -9.53
CA PHE A 50 -13.12 5.50 -9.56
C PHE A 50 -12.81 6.39 -8.34
N THR A 51 -13.35 6.07 -7.16
CA THR A 51 -13.17 6.89 -5.95
C THR A 51 -11.93 6.49 -5.16
N GLY A 52 -11.47 5.25 -5.38
CA GLY A 52 -10.28 4.65 -4.81
C GLY A 52 -10.31 4.57 -3.28
N SER A 53 -9.50 3.68 -2.73
CA SER A 53 -9.26 3.51 -1.32
C SER A 53 -7.79 3.19 -1.12
N ALA A 54 -7.27 3.49 0.06
CA ALA A 54 -5.87 3.27 0.37
C ALA A 54 -5.74 2.60 1.73
N LEU A 55 -4.96 1.53 1.77
CA LEU A 55 -4.42 0.98 3.02
C LEU A 55 -2.99 1.42 3.13
N TYR A 56 -2.61 2.02 4.25
CA TYR A 56 -1.23 2.44 4.48
C TYR A 56 -0.74 2.03 5.86
N THR A 57 0.55 1.71 5.93
CA THR A 57 1.23 1.33 7.16
C THR A 57 2.14 2.47 7.59
N THR A 58 2.24 2.70 8.89
CA THR A 58 3.17 3.69 9.44
C THR A 58 4.48 3.05 9.90
N SER A 59 5.46 3.89 10.23
CA SER A 59 6.71 3.50 10.89
C SER A 59 6.51 2.95 12.31
N GLU A 60 5.33 3.13 12.89
CA GLU A 60 4.94 2.63 14.21
C GLU A 60 4.10 1.33 14.09
N ASP A 61 4.12 0.68 12.91
CA ASP A 61 3.35 -0.52 12.58
C ASP A 61 1.83 -0.36 12.74
N GLU A 62 1.33 0.87 12.65
CA GLU A 62 -0.11 1.15 12.59
C GLU A 62 -0.63 1.00 11.16
N VAL A 63 -1.84 0.46 11.00
CA VAL A 63 -2.48 0.30 9.70
C VAL A 63 -3.74 1.15 9.62
N TYR A 64 -3.85 1.95 8.57
CA TYR A 64 -4.97 2.85 8.36
C TYR A 64 -5.63 2.63 7.00
N LEU A 65 -6.94 2.84 6.98
CA LEU A 65 -7.79 2.88 5.79
C LEU A 65 -8.19 4.32 5.48
N ALA A 66 -8.02 4.75 4.22
CA ALA A 66 -8.53 5.99 3.69
C ALA A 66 -9.40 5.74 2.44
N GLY A 67 -10.30 6.69 2.12
CA GLY A 67 -11.25 6.54 1.01
C GLY A 67 -12.55 5.91 1.47
N ARG A 68 -12.90 4.72 0.96
CA ARG A 68 -14.13 4.03 1.34
C ARG A 68 -13.90 3.15 2.56
N ASP A 69 -14.90 3.05 3.43
CA ASP A 69 -14.87 2.15 4.58
C ASP A 69 -15.09 0.69 4.17
N SER A 70 -14.12 0.13 3.44
CA SER A 70 -14.15 -1.23 2.91
C SER A 70 -12.74 -1.78 2.76
N LEU A 71 -12.52 -3.02 3.23
CA LEU A 71 -11.28 -3.78 3.02
C LEU A 71 -11.34 -4.69 1.79
N VAL A 72 -12.38 -4.52 0.97
CA VAL A 72 -12.59 -5.16 -0.33
C VAL A 72 -12.98 -4.09 -1.35
N GLU A 73 -12.77 -4.35 -2.63
CA GLU A 73 -13.09 -3.35 -3.66
C GLU A 73 -14.61 -3.18 -3.87
N TYR A 74 -15.37 -4.28 -3.91
CA TYR A 74 -16.83 -4.22 -4.06
C TYR A 74 -17.52 -4.36 -2.71
N SER A 75 -17.79 -3.21 -2.10
CA SER A 75 -18.73 -3.08 -0.99
C SER A 75 -19.90 -2.19 -1.44
N GLY A 76 -21.06 -2.81 -1.63
CA GLY A 76 -22.26 -2.17 -2.18
C GLY A 76 -22.78 -0.99 -1.35
N SER A 77 -22.35 -0.85 -0.10
CA SER A 77 -22.80 0.19 0.83
C SER A 77 -21.68 0.90 1.60
N ALA A 78 -20.40 0.71 1.24
CA ALA A 78 -19.31 1.37 1.96
C ALA A 78 -19.40 2.89 1.85
N THR A 79 -19.50 3.54 3.00
CA THR A 79 -19.47 5.00 3.16
C THR A 79 -18.07 5.55 2.91
N SER A 80 -17.98 6.77 2.40
CA SER A 80 -16.70 7.47 2.31
C SER A 80 -16.25 7.99 3.67
N LEU A 81 -15.02 7.68 4.04
CA LEU A 81 -14.37 8.17 5.24
C LEU A 81 -13.92 9.62 5.04
N LYS A 82 -14.23 10.50 6.00
CA LYS A 82 -13.74 11.89 6.01
C LYS A 82 -12.29 12.02 6.46
N LYS A 83 -11.80 11.02 7.18
CA LYS A 83 -10.43 10.91 7.71
C LYS A 83 -10.04 9.43 7.70
N SER A 84 -8.75 9.16 7.68
CA SER A 84 -8.25 7.79 7.77
C SER A 84 -8.72 7.11 9.07
N ARG A 85 -9.09 5.84 8.98
CA ARG A 85 -9.54 5.00 10.10
C ARG A 85 -8.45 3.98 10.44
N LEU A 86 -8.08 3.88 11.71
CA LEU A 86 -7.17 2.84 12.21
C LEU A 86 -7.82 1.45 12.09
N ILE A 87 -7.04 0.44 11.72
CA ILE A 87 -7.45 -0.98 11.69
C ILE A 87 -6.72 -1.72 12.82
N PRO A 88 -7.31 -1.81 14.02
CA PRO A 88 -6.65 -2.39 15.18
C PRO A 88 -6.27 -3.86 15.00
N GLU A 89 -6.97 -4.60 14.15
CA GLU A 89 -6.73 -6.03 13.91
C GLU A 89 -5.42 -6.31 13.14
N LEU A 90 -4.90 -5.30 12.45
CA LEU A 90 -3.66 -5.36 11.67
C LEU A 90 -2.51 -4.57 12.31
N SER A 91 -2.82 -3.53 13.09
CA SER A 91 -1.81 -2.72 13.78
C SER A 91 -0.99 -3.56 14.77
N GLY A 92 0.33 -3.37 14.76
CA GLY A 92 1.28 -4.12 15.60
C GLY A 92 1.65 -5.51 15.09
N LYS A 93 1.15 -5.92 13.90
CA LYS A 93 1.50 -7.19 13.26
C LYS A 93 2.60 -7.08 12.20
N SER A 94 3.28 -5.92 12.11
CA SER A 94 4.34 -5.65 11.12
C SER A 94 3.97 -6.05 9.69
N VAL A 95 2.83 -5.58 9.20
CA VAL A 95 2.30 -5.90 7.86
C VAL A 95 3.33 -5.62 6.77
N GLU A 96 3.74 -6.68 6.06
CA GLU A 96 4.68 -6.60 4.93
C GLU A 96 3.96 -6.26 3.63
N LYS A 97 2.77 -6.86 3.43
CA LYS A 97 2.02 -6.71 2.19
C LYS A 97 0.53 -6.81 2.41
N VAL A 98 -0.21 -5.98 1.67
CA VAL A 98 -1.66 -6.04 1.59
C VAL A 98 -2.07 -6.34 0.15
N VAL A 99 -3.08 -7.19 -0.01
CA VAL A 99 -3.73 -7.49 -1.29
C VAL A 99 -5.23 -7.30 -1.10
N VAL A 100 -5.83 -6.47 -1.95
CA VAL A 100 -7.28 -6.28 -1.99
C VAL A 100 -7.81 -6.74 -3.34
N GLY A 101 -8.76 -7.67 -3.30
CA GLY A 101 -9.57 -8.09 -4.45
C GLY A 101 -11.00 -7.56 -4.35
N ILE A 102 -11.79 -7.88 -5.38
CA ILE A 102 -13.20 -7.45 -5.50
C ILE A 102 -14.02 -7.88 -4.26
N HIS A 103 -13.80 -9.10 -3.77
CA HIS A 103 -14.58 -9.70 -2.67
C HIS A 103 -13.73 -10.21 -1.51
N PHE A 104 -12.43 -9.95 -1.49
CA PHE A 104 -11.54 -10.40 -0.42
C PHE A 104 -10.42 -9.40 -0.17
N GLY A 105 -9.88 -9.42 1.04
CA GLY A 105 -8.66 -8.71 1.42
C GLY A 105 -7.78 -9.66 2.21
N ALA A 106 -6.47 -9.57 2.02
CA ALA A 106 -5.48 -10.35 2.74
C ALA A 106 -4.27 -9.48 3.11
N ALA A 107 -3.69 -9.76 4.27
CA ALA A 107 -2.47 -9.14 4.74
C ALA A 107 -1.44 -10.23 5.09
N LEU A 108 -0.21 -10.04 4.62
CA LEU A 108 0.96 -10.79 5.06
C LEU A 108 1.59 -10.03 6.24
N THR A 109 1.75 -10.73 7.36
CA THR A 109 2.27 -10.24 8.64
C THR A 109 3.46 -11.07 9.06
#